data_AF-A0A067GXX9-F1
#
_entry.id   AF-A0A067GXX9-F1
#
_cell.length_a   1.000
_cell.length_b   1.000
_cell.length_c   1.000
_cell.angle_alpha   90.00
_cell.angle_beta   90.00
_cell.angle_gamma   90.00
#
_symmetry.space_group_name_H-M   'P 1'
#
loop_
_entity.id
_entity.type
_entity.pdbx_description
1 polymer ?
#
loop_
_entity_poly.entity_id
_entity_poly.type
_entity_poly.pdbx_seq_one_letter_code
_entity_poly.pdbx_strand_id
1 'polypeptide(L)'
;GLSLELCAKDRVGLLSEVTRILRENGLSVTRAGVSTVGEQAVNVFYVRDASGNPVDMKTIEALRKEIGHTMLFNVKKVPASRSAYKEPEASIAGWPKTSFFFGNLFERFLA
;
A
#
# COMPACT_ATOMS: atom_id res chain seq x y z
N GLY A 1 -10.62 7.45 -0.21
CA GLY A 1 -9.31 6.89 0.14
C GLY A 1 -8.26 7.46 -0.79
N LEU A 2 -7.00 7.22 -0.51
CA LEU A 2 -5.87 7.75 -1.27
C LEU A 2 -5.00 6.59 -1.74
N SER A 3 -4.44 6.68 -2.95
CA SER A 3 -3.55 5.68 -3.52
C SER A 3 -2.14 6.25 -3.57
N LEU A 4 -1.21 5.54 -2.95
CA LEU A 4 0.21 5.85 -2.92
C LEU A 4 0.94 4.87 -3.83
N GLU A 5 1.59 5.38 -4.86
CA GLU A 5 2.41 4.61 -5.77
C GLU A 5 3.87 4.88 -5.46
N LEU A 6 4.61 3.83 -5.13
CA LEU A 6 6.02 3.88 -4.77
C LEU A 6 6.83 3.05 -5.76
N CYS A 7 7.93 3.61 -6.25
CA CYS A 7 8.89 2.88 -7.08
C CYS A 7 10.30 3.08 -6.54
N ALA A 8 10.99 1.97 -6.25
CA ALA A 8 12.34 1.96 -5.70
C ALA A 8 13.12 0.74 -6.20
N LYS A 9 14.44 0.74 -6.01
CA LYS A 9 15.23 -0.49 -6.15
C LYS A 9 14.76 -1.50 -5.10
N ASP A 10 14.45 -2.72 -5.55
CA ASP A 10 14.02 -3.79 -4.67
C ASP A 10 15.19 -4.20 -3.76
N ARG A 11 14.90 -4.27 -2.47
CA ARG A 11 15.88 -4.60 -1.43
C ARG A 11 15.16 -5.19 -0.22
N VAL A 12 15.88 -6.04 0.50
CA VAL A 12 15.42 -6.54 1.79
C VAL A 12 15.09 -5.36 2.72
N GLY A 13 13.91 -5.40 3.33
CA GLY A 13 13.44 -4.38 4.26
C GLY A 13 12.65 -3.23 3.64
N LEU A 14 12.59 -3.09 2.30
CA LEU A 14 11.89 -1.97 1.64
C LEU A 14 10.42 -1.86 2.07
N LEU A 15 9.66 -2.95 2.02
CA LEU A 15 8.25 -2.94 2.42
C LEU A 15 8.07 -2.69 3.92
N SER A 16 9.00 -3.18 4.75
CA SER A 16 8.99 -2.92 6.19
C SER A 16 9.21 -1.44 6.49
N GLU A 17 10.13 -0.80 5.78
CA GLU A 17 10.38 0.63 5.88
C GLU A 17 9.15 1.44 5.47
N VAL A 18 8.58 1.13 4.30
CA VAL A 18 7.39 1.83 3.79
C VAL A 18 6.20 1.68 4.73
N THR A 19 5.87 0.45 5.13
CA THR A 19 4.72 0.21 6.03
C THR A 19 4.92 0.84 7.41
N ARG A 20 6.15 0.89 7.91
CA ARG A 20 6.49 1.60 9.14
C ARG A 20 6.22 3.10 9.01
N ILE A 21 6.69 3.74 7.95
CA ILE A 21 6.47 5.18 7.70
C ILE A 21 4.97 5.49 7.62
N LEU A 22 4.20 4.67 6.90
CA LEU A 22 2.74 4.85 6.80
C LEU A 22 2.08 4.79 8.18
N ARG A 23 2.45 3.80 9.00
CA ARG A 23 1.92 3.63 10.36
C ARG A 23 2.31 4.80 11.29
N GLU A 24 3.57 5.25 11.25
CA GLU A 24 4.05 6.36 12.08
C GLU A 24 3.38 7.69 11.71
N ASN A 25 2.94 7.84 10.46
CA ASN A 25 2.15 8.98 9.99
C ASN A 25 0.63 8.81 10.21
N GLY A 26 0.19 7.81 10.97
CA GLY A 26 -1.22 7.59 11.32
C GLY A 26 -2.08 7.11 10.15
N LEU A 27 -1.49 6.48 9.14
CA LEU A 27 -2.21 5.91 8.01
C LEU A 27 -2.49 4.42 8.21
N SER A 28 -3.69 4.02 7.81
CA SER A 28 -4.11 2.63 7.73
C SER A 28 -4.14 2.17 6.27
N VAL A 29 -3.50 1.03 5.99
CA VAL A 29 -3.47 0.42 4.65
C VAL A 29 -4.69 -0.48 4.50
N THR A 30 -5.61 -0.12 3.60
CA THR A 30 -6.80 -0.92 3.30
C THR A 30 -6.56 -1.97 2.22
N ARG A 31 -5.60 -1.74 1.34
CA ARG A 31 -5.21 -2.65 0.25
C ARG A 31 -3.79 -2.34 -0.18
N ALA A 32 -3.04 -3.37 -0.57
CA ALA A 32 -1.74 -3.20 -1.20
C ALA A 32 -1.63 -4.07 -2.46
N GLY A 33 -0.97 -3.54 -3.48
CA GLY A 33 -0.44 -4.30 -4.61
C GLY A 33 1.07 -4.15 -4.60
N VAL A 34 1.80 -5.26 -4.63
CA VAL A 34 3.26 -5.29 -4.60
C VAL A 34 3.69 -6.10 -5.81
N SER A 35 4.60 -5.53 -6.60
CA SER A 35 5.18 -6.21 -7.75
C SER A 35 6.64 -5.81 -7.91
N THR A 36 7.46 -6.74 -8.40
CA THR A 36 8.85 -6.46 -8.74
C THR A 36 9.03 -6.72 -10.23
N VAL A 37 9.62 -5.76 -10.94
CA VAL A 37 9.96 -5.86 -12.36
C VAL A 37 11.46 -5.64 -12.49
N GLY A 38 12.20 -6.70 -12.82
CA GLY A 38 13.66 -6.68 -12.80
C GLY A 38 14.18 -6.37 -11.39
N GLU A 39 14.94 -5.29 -11.23
CA GLU A 39 15.45 -4.82 -9.94
C GLU A 39 14.57 -3.75 -9.28
N GLN A 40 13.42 -3.39 -9.85
CA GLN A 40 12.55 -2.34 -9.33
C GLN A 40 11.31 -2.92 -8.66
N ALA A 41 11.07 -2.53 -7.41
CA ALA A 41 9.83 -2.77 -6.71
C ALA A 41 8.86 -1.63 -7.01
N VAL A 42 7.67 -1.99 -7.50
CA VAL A 42 6.54 -1.10 -7.76
C VAL A 42 5.40 -1.49 -6.83
N ASN A 43 5.10 -0.59 -5.88
CA ASN A 43 4.14 -0.82 -4.82
C ASN A 43 3.00 0.20 -4.89
N VAL A 44 1.77 -0.27 -4.73
CA VAL A 44 0.57 0.56 -4.69
C VAL A 44 -0.15 0.31 -3.37
N PHE A 45 -0.21 1.32 -2.50
CA PHE A 45 -0.92 1.25 -1.22
C PHE A 45 -2.16 2.13 -1.26
N TYR A 46 -3.30 1.53 -0.94
CA TYR A 46 -4.55 2.25 -0.72
C TYR A 46 -4.65 2.53 0.77
N VAL A 47 -4.67 3.81 1.12
CA VAL A 47 -4.60 4.28 2.50
C VAL A 47 -5.79 5.16 2.86
N ARG A 48 -6.09 5.15 4.15
CA ARG A 48 -7.00 6.06 4.85
C ARG A 48 -6.31 6.54 6.13
N ASP A 49 -6.88 7.53 6.80
CA ASP A 49 -6.44 7.83 8.17
C ASP A 49 -6.77 6.64 9.11
N ALA A 50 -6.23 6.67 10.32
CA ALA A 50 -6.51 5.64 11.34
C ALA A 50 -8.00 5.54 11.73
N SER A 51 -8.80 6.58 11.48
CA SER A 51 -10.23 6.65 11.79
C SER A 51 -11.12 6.22 10.59
N GLY A 52 -10.54 5.91 9.43
CA GLY A 52 -11.26 5.56 8.20
C GLY A 52 -11.67 6.73 7.30
N ASN A 53 -11.29 7.97 7.62
CA ASN A 53 -11.55 9.18 6.83
C ASN A 53 -10.52 9.38 5.70
N PRO A 54 -10.77 10.33 4.78
CA PRO A 54 -9.76 10.76 3.80
C PRO A 54 -8.48 11.28 4.46
N VAL A 55 -7.34 11.08 3.79
CA VAL A 55 -6.04 11.53 4.29
C VAL A 55 -5.87 13.03 4.09
N ASP A 56 -5.41 13.71 5.14
CA ASP A 56 -5.14 15.15 5.11
C ASP A 56 -3.95 15.51 4.22
N MET A 57 -4.01 16.70 3.61
CA MET A 57 -2.94 17.19 2.73
C MET A 57 -1.61 17.38 3.46
N LYS A 58 -1.64 17.77 4.73
CA LYS A 58 -0.43 17.90 5.57
C LYS A 58 0.33 16.58 5.70
N THR A 59 -0.40 15.48 5.91
CA THR A 59 0.19 14.14 5.99
C THR A 59 0.78 13.72 4.65
N ILE A 60 0.13 14.05 3.54
CA ILE A 60 0.67 13.79 2.20
C ILE A 60 2.01 14.52 2.00
N GLU A 61 2.10 15.78 2.40
CA GLU A 61 3.34 16.56 2.32
C GLU A 61 4.46 16.00 3.21
N ALA A 62 4.13 15.60 4.43
CA ALA A 62 5.08 14.94 5.33
C ALA A 62 5.64 13.66 4.70
N LEU A 63 4.77 12.81 4.13
CA LEU A 63 5.19 11.59 3.43
C LEU A 63 6.03 11.88 2.19
N ARG A 64 5.69 12.91 1.41
CA ARG A 64 6.52 13.31 0.26
C ARG A 64 7.92 13.71 0.70
N LYS A 65 8.05 14.39 1.83
CA LYS A 65 9.35 14.79 2.38
C LYS A 65 10.13 13.59 2.92
N GLU A 66 9.47 12.67 3.60
CA GLU A 66 10.12 11.51 4.22
C GLU A 66 10.51 10.43 3.20
N ILE A 67 9.57 10.06 2.33
CA ILE A 67 9.73 8.97 1.36
C ILE A 67 10.41 9.45 0.08
N GLY A 68 10.14 10.69 -0.34
CA GLY A 68 10.58 11.23 -1.64
C GLY A 68 12.10 11.38 -1.80
N HIS A 69 12.86 11.32 -0.71
CA HIS A 69 14.32 11.29 -0.75
C HIS A 69 14.88 9.88 -1.07
N THR A 70 14.13 8.83 -0.75
CA THR A 70 14.60 7.44 -0.84
C THR A 70 14.03 6.73 -2.06
N MET A 71 12.83 7.13 -2.51
CA MET A 71 12.13 6.46 -3.60
C MET A 71 11.16 7.39 -4.33
N LEU A 72 10.80 7.03 -5.56
CA LEU A 72 9.78 7.73 -6.31
C LEU A 72 8.43 7.53 -5.63
N PHE A 73 7.73 8.63 -5.37
CA PHE A 73 6.47 8.65 -4.64
C PHE A 73 5.44 9.49 -5.37
N ASN A 74 4.34 8.85 -5.75
CA ASN A 74 3.25 9.48 -6.47
C ASN A 74 1.92 9.26 -5.73
N VAL A 75 1.05 10.26 -5.79
CA VAL A 75 -0.19 10.30 -5.02
C VAL A 75 -1.37 10.45 -5.98
N LYS A 76 -2.33 9.54 -5.89
CA LYS A 76 -3.58 9.57 -6.68
C LYS A 76 -4.79 9.54 -5.75
N LYS A 77 -5.80 10.38 -6.04
CA LYS A 77 -7.11 10.29 -5.36
C LYS A 77 -7.83 9.04 -5.85
N VAL A 78 -8.32 8.22 -4.91
CA VAL A 78 -9.16 7.06 -5.27
C VAL A 78 -10.59 7.56 -5.46
N PRO A 79 -11.22 7.36 -6.63
CA PRO A 79 -12.60 7.76 -6.83
C PRO A 79 -13.52 7.03 -5.83
N ALA A 80 -14.50 7.73 -5.30
CA ALA A 80 -15.38 7.25 -4.22
C ALA A 80 -16.32 6.11 -4.63
N SER A 81 -16.33 5.69 -5.90
CA SER A 81 -17.21 4.64 -6.44
C SER A 81 -16.43 3.47 -7.04
N ARG A 82 -16.05 2.50 -6.20
CA ARG A 82 -16.11 1.06 -6.55
C ARG A 82 -15.91 0.20 -5.30
N SER A 83 -16.98 -0.03 -4.54
CA SER A 83 -17.15 -1.30 -3.83
C SER A 83 -17.40 -2.39 -4.88
N ALA A 84 -16.37 -2.79 -5.61
CA ALA A 84 -16.42 -4.02 -6.40
C ALA A 84 -15.00 -4.54 -6.58
N TYR A 85 -14.43 -5.04 -5.49
CA TYR A 85 -13.75 -6.32 -5.62
C TYR A 85 -14.82 -7.38 -5.42
N LYS A 86 -15.30 -7.94 -6.54
CA LYS A 86 -15.71 -9.34 -6.52
C LYS A 86 -14.45 -10.10 -6.11
N GLU A 87 -14.56 -10.98 -5.12
CA GLU A 87 -13.59 -12.07 -4.99
C GLU A 87 -13.40 -12.67 -6.38
N PRO A 88 -12.16 -12.89 -6.86
CA PRO A 88 -11.99 -13.61 -8.10
C PRO A 88 -12.48 -15.03 -7.86
N GLU A 89 -13.72 -15.32 -8.27
CA GLU A 89 -14.16 -16.67 -8.51
C GLU A 89 -13.13 -17.32 -9.44
N ALA A 90 -12.64 -18.46 -8.97
CA ALA A 90 -11.63 -19.27 -9.59
C ALA A 90 -11.82 -19.35 -11.11
N SER A 91 -10.98 -18.63 -11.86
CA SER A 91 -10.77 -18.88 -13.27
C SER A 91 -9.36 -18.46 -13.67
N ILE A 92 -8.65 -19.45 -14.17
CA ILE A 92 -7.22 -19.55 -14.39
C ILE A 92 -6.87 -18.76 -15.67
N ALA A 93 -6.22 -17.60 -15.53
CA ALA A 93 -5.25 -17.05 -16.49
C ALA A 93 -4.74 -15.67 -16.04
N GLY A 94 -3.50 -15.58 -15.57
CA GLY A 94 -2.72 -14.33 -15.71
C GLY A 94 -2.36 -13.52 -14.47
N TRP A 95 -2.65 -13.96 -13.24
CA TRP A 95 -2.08 -13.31 -12.04
C TRP A 95 -1.10 -14.21 -11.29
N PRO A 96 0.15 -13.75 -11.03
CA PRO A 96 1.10 -14.50 -10.22
C PRO A 96 0.61 -14.59 -8.77
N LYS A 97 0.69 -15.81 -8.21
CA LYS A 97 0.19 -16.26 -6.90
C LYS A 97 0.94 -15.69 -5.69
N THR A 98 1.30 -14.40 -5.69
CA THR A 98 1.97 -13.74 -4.56
C THR A 98 1.22 -12.47 -4.15
N SER A 99 -0.11 -12.55 -4.04
CA SER A 99 -0.88 -11.52 -3.35
C SER A 99 -0.84 -11.79 -1.85
N PHE A 100 -0.02 -11.03 -1.12
CA PHE A 100 -0.01 -11.07 0.34
C PHE A 100 -1.20 -10.25 0.87
N PHE A 101 -2.20 -10.93 1.43
CA PHE A 101 -3.27 -10.33 2.22
C PHE A 101 -2.86 -10.38 3.70
N PHE A 102 -2.69 -9.22 4.34
CA PHE A 102 -2.35 -9.12 5.77
C PHE A 102 -3.50 -9.50 6.72
N GLY A 103 -4.68 -9.84 6.18
CA GLY A 103 -5.87 -10.20 6.98
C GLY A 103 -5.68 -11.41 7.90
N ASN A 104 -4.75 -12.31 7.59
CA ASN A 104 -4.45 -13.50 8.42
C ASN A 104 -3.20 -13.38 9.29
N LEU A 105 -2.54 -12.21 9.36
CA LEU A 105 -1.33 -12.05 10.21
C LEU A 105 -1.66 -11.64 11.65
N PHE A 106 -2.84 -11.05 11.91
CA PHE A 106 -3.21 -10.55 13.25
C PHE A 106 -3.99 -11.54 14.12
N GLU A 107 -4.60 -12.60 13.56
CA GLU A 107 -5.31 -13.59 14.38
C GLU A 107 -4.36 -14.53 15.14
N ARG A 108 -3.11 -14.70 14.69
CA ARG A 108 -2.13 -15.55 15.39
C ARG A 108 -1.39 -14.87 16.55
N PHE A 109 -1.65 -13.59 16.79
CA PHE A 109 -1.04 -12.83 17.89
C PHE A 109 -2.01 -12.53 19.04
N LEU A 110 -3.27 -12.95 18.92
CA LEU A 110 -4.31 -12.79 19.95
C LEU A 110 -4.97 -14.12 20.37
N ALA A 111 -4.28 -15.25 20.17
CA ALA A 111 -4.67 -16.55 20.70
C ALA A 111 -3.65 -17.05 21.73
#